data_AF-A0A850BUE1-F1
#
_entry.id   AF-A0A850BUE1-F1
#
_cell.length_a   1.000
_cell.length_b   1.000
_cell.length_c   1.000
_cell.angle_alpha   90.00
_cell.angle_beta   90.00
_cell.angle_gamma   90.00
#
_symmetry.space_group_name_H-M   'P 1'
#
loop_
_entity.id
_entity.type
_entity.pdbx_description
1 polymer ?
#
loop_
_entity_poly.entity_id
_entity_poly.type
_entity_poly.pdbx_seq_one_letter_code
_entity_poly.pdbx_strand_id
1 'polypeptide(L)'
;MQRNFPESDWKTLSRLKPLALDRLCQRILLESEDIIVRVNEGGYHSAYLELYKHIQSGDKRLSNCFDDWKRSQAFFILANWRREKLITDEEFAAFSAETRIVVDGLLKM
;
A
#
# COMPACT_ATOMS: atom_id res chain seq x y z
N MET A 1 -1.28 -27.34 -0.13
CA MET A 1 -2.00 -26.95 1.09
C MET A 1 -2.13 -25.43 1.07
N GLN A 2 -3.35 -24.89 0.97
CA GLN A 2 -3.55 -23.45 1.08
C GLN A 2 -3.30 -23.08 2.55
N ARG A 3 -2.18 -22.39 2.84
CA ARG A 3 -1.92 -21.91 4.21
C ARG A 3 -2.94 -20.81 4.49
N ASN A 4 -3.76 -21.00 5.53
CA ASN A 4 -4.66 -19.96 5.98
C ASN A 4 -3.86 -18.89 6.72
N PHE A 5 -4.12 -17.62 6.44
CA PHE A 5 -3.51 -16.53 7.20
C PHE A 5 -3.87 -16.65 8.68
N PRO A 6 -2.94 -16.62 9.64
CA PRO A 6 -3.26 -16.79 11.06
C PRO A 6 -4.25 -15.74 11.58
N GLU A 7 -5.15 -16.11 12.49
CA GLU A 7 -6.15 -15.18 13.04
C GLU A 7 -5.50 -14.06 13.87
N SER A 8 -4.42 -14.36 14.60
CA SER A 8 -3.64 -13.37 15.34
C SER A 8 -3.00 -12.34 14.41
N ASP A 9 -2.46 -12.79 13.29
CA ASP A 9 -1.87 -11.94 12.26
C ASP A 9 -2.97 -11.11 11.57
N TRP A 10 -4.16 -11.67 11.36
CA TRP A 10 -5.30 -10.95 10.77
C TRP A 10 -5.73 -9.77 11.66
N LYS A 11 -5.76 -9.97 12.98
CA LYS A 11 -6.01 -8.90 13.95
C LYS A 11 -4.92 -7.83 13.91
N THR A 12 -3.65 -8.22 13.79
CA THR A 12 -2.53 -7.29 13.66
C THR A 12 -2.64 -6.46 12.38
N LEU A 13 -2.89 -7.10 11.24
CA LEU A 13 -3.10 -6.43 9.95
C LEU A 13 -4.29 -5.46 10.00
N SER A 14 -5.41 -5.89 10.59
CA SER A 14 -6.61 -5.06 10.73
C SER A 14 -6.38 -3.84 11.62
N ARG A 15 -5.60 -3.98 12.69
CA ARG A 15 -5.22 -2.85 13.55
C ARG A 15 -4.35 -1.82 12.81
N LEU A 16 -3.48 -2.28 11.91
CA LEU A 16 -2.60 -1.41 11.13
C LEU A 16 -3.29 -0.77 9.91
N LYS A 17 -4.44 -1.29 9.47
CA LYS A 17 -5.19 -0.80 8.29
C LYS A 17 -5.42 0.72 8.25
N PRO A 18 -5.99 1.37 9.28
CA PRO A 18 -6.23 2.81 9.20
C PRO A 18 -4.94 3.61 9.04
N LEU A 19 -3.87 3.21 9.73
CA LEU A 19 -2.56 3.85 9.65
C LEU A 19 -1.90 3.65 8.27
N ALA A 20 -1.95 2.44 7.74
CA ALA A 20 -1.42 2.14 6.40
C ALA A 20 -2.17 2.91 5.29
N LEU A 21 -3.50 3.02 5.42
CA LEU A 21 -4.33 3.80 4.50
C LEU A 21 -3.96 5.27 4.54
N ASP A 22 -3.87 5.85 5.75
CA ASP A 22 -3.49 7.25 5.94
C ASP A 22 -2.11 7.55 5.36
N ARG A 23 -1.12 6.68 5.59
CA ARG A 23 0.23 6.81 5.01
C ARG A 23 0.21 6.81 3.47
N LEU A 24 -0.59 5.95 2.85
CA LEU A 24 -0.68 5.91 1.38
C LEU A 24 -1.38 7.16 0.84
N CYS A 25 -2.50 7.55 1.44
CA CYS A 25 -3.24 8.76 1.06
C CYS A 25 -2.36 10.00 1.21
N GLN A 26 -1.66 10.15 2.35
CA GLN A 26 -0.72 11.25 2.58
C GLN A 26 0.34 11.30 1.49
N ARG A 27 0.93 10.15 1.12
CA ARG A 27 1.96 10.10 0.08
C ARG A 27 1.40 10.54 -1.28
N ILE A 28 0.24 10.02 -1.68
CA ILE A 28 -0.41 10.39 -2.95
C ILE A 28 -0.70 11.90 -2.99
N LEU A 29 -1.15 12.48 -1.88
CA LEU A 29 -1.45 13.91 -1.77
C LEU A 29 -0.20 14.80 -1.80
N LEU A 30 0.88 14.40 -1.12
CA LEU A 30 2.16 15.13 -1.20
C LEU A 30 2.76 15.07 -2.61
N GLU A 31 2.68 13.91 -3.27
CA GLU A 31 3.09 13.76 -4.68
C GLU A 31 2.21 14.64 -5.59
N SER A 32 0.92 14.81 -5.28
CA SER A 32 0.00 15.69 -6.01
C SER A 32 0.36 17.17 -5.84
N GLU A 33 0.68 17.59 -4.61
CA GLU A 33 1.10 18.96 -4.31
C GLU A 33 2.36 19.34 -5.09
N ASP A 34 3.33 18.44 -5.13
CA ASP A 34 4.60 18.62 -5.86
C ASP A 34 4.38 18.83 -7.38
N ILE A 35 3.44 18.09 -7.99
CA ILE A 35 3.02 18.31 -9.40
C ILE A 35 2.42 19.71 -9.58
N ILE A 36 1.58 20.15 -8.64
CA ILE A 36 0.91 21.47 -8.70
C ILE A 36 1.93 22.61 -8.54
N VAL A 37 2.92 22.47 -7.67
CA VAL A 37 3.94 23.52 -7.46
C VAL A 37 4.86 23.68 -8.67
N ARG A 38 5.12 22.60 -9.42
CA ARG A 38 5.95 22.61 -10.64
C ARG A 38 5.28 23.15 -11.90
N VAL A 39 4.02 23.61 -11.84
CA VAL A 39 3.24 24.10 -12.99
C VAL A 39 4.00 25.09 -13.88
N ASN A 40 4.89 25.90 -13.32
CA ASN A 40 5.70 26.89 -14.05
C ASN A 40 6.61 26.28 -15.14
N GLU A 41 6.87 24.97 -15.12
CA GLU A 41 7.79 24.30 -16.04
C GLU A 41 7.12 23.83 -17.36
N GLY A 42 5.79 23.71 -17.39
CA GLY A 42 5.05 23.12 -18.53
C GLY A 42 3.65 23.66 -18.79
N GLY A 43 3.19 24.62 -17.99
CA GLY A 43 1.86 25.23 -18.10
C GLY A 43 0.73 24.41 -17.49
N TYR A 44 -0.39 25.07 -17.22
CA TYR A 44 -1.51 24.50 -16.44
C TYR A 44 -2.13 23.23 -17.02
N HIS A 45 -2.26 23.12 -18.36
CA HIS A 45 -2.84 21.93 -18.98
C HIS A 45 -1.94 20.69 -18.83
N SER A 46 -0.62 20.84 -18.92
CA SER A 46 0.33 19.74 -18.73
C SER A 46 0.26 19.22 -17.29
N ALA A 47 0.30 20.13 -16.31
CA ALA A 47 0.18 19.79 -14.90
C ALA A 47 -1.16 19.11 -14.57
N TYR A 48 -2.26 19.56 -15.18
CA TYR A 48 -3.56 18.89 -15.04
C TYR A 48 -3.52 17.44 -15.52
N LEU A 49 -2.94 17.18 -16.70
CA LEU A 49 -2.83 15.82 -17.25
C LEU A 49 -1.90 14.93 -16.41
N GLU A 50 -0.81 15.48 -15.89
CA GLU A 50 0.11 14.77 -15.00
C GLU A 50 -0.58 14.40 -13.68
N LEU A 51 -1.25 15.36 -13.05
CA LEU A 51 -2.02 15.14 -11.81
C LEU A 51 -3.12 14.09 -12.03
N TYR A 52 -3.84 14.14 -13.14
CA TYR A 52 -4.87 13.15 -13.45
C TYR A 52 -4.31 11.73 -13.52
N LYS A 53 -3.21 11.52 -14.24
CA LYS A 53 -2.53 10.21 -14.31
C LYS A 53 -2.01 9.76 -12.95
N HIS A 54 -1.47 10.70 -12.17
CA HIS A 54 -0.99 10.44 -10.83
C HIS A 54 -2.10 9.93 -9.90
N ILE A 55 -3.26 10.60 -9.90
CA ILE A 55 -4.42 10.17 -9.11
C ILE A 55 -4.93 8.79 -9.56
N GLN A 56 -4.98 8.51 -10.88
CA GLN A 56 -5.36 7.18 -11.38
C GLN A 56 -4.38 6.08 -10.91
N SER A 57 -3.08 6.38 -10.90
CA SER A 57 -2.06 5.47 -10.36
C SER A 57 -2.24 5.26 -8.85
N GLY A 58 -2.52 6.33 -8.11
CA GLY A 58 -2.83 6.31 -6.68
C GLY A 58 -4.04 5.43 -6.36
N ASP A 59 -5.13 5.57 -7.12
CA ASP A 59 -6.34 4.75 -6.99
C ASP A 59 -6.05 3.26 -7.21
N LYS A 60 -5.22 2.92 -8.21
CA LYS A 60 -4.77 1.54 -8.42
C LYS A 60 -3.94 1.01 -7.25
N ARG A 61 -3.07 1.82 -6.66
CA ARG A 61 -2.27 1.45 -5.47
C ARG A 61 -3.17 1.22 -4.25
N LEU A 62 -4.16 2.09 -4.04
CA LEU A 62 -5.18 1.93 -3.00
C LEU A 62 -5.96 0.62 -3.21
N SER A 63 -6.43 0.38 -4.43
CA SER A 63 -7.20 -0.82 -4.76
C SER A 63 -6.43 -2.10 -4.46
N ASN A 64 -5.18 -2.19 -4.93
CA ASN A 64 -4.29 -3.32 -4.67
C ASN A 64 -4.02 -3.57 -3.18
N CYS A 65 -4.09 -2.52 -2.35
CA CYS A 65 -3.76 -2.59 -0.93
C CYS A 65 -4.97 -2.77 -0.02
N PHE A 66 -6.18 -2.36 -0.44
CA PHE A 66 -7.31 -2.21 0.48
C PHE A 66 -8.66 -2.72 -0.01
N ASP A 67 -8.88 -2.91 -1.32
CA ASP A 67 -10.23 -3.21 -1.84
C ASP A 67 -10.68 -4.64 -1.53
N ASP A 68 -9.84 -5.64 -1.80
CA ASP A 68 -10.17 -7.05 -1.54
C ASP A 68 -9.89 -7.46 -0.08
N TRP A 69 -10.46 -6.72 0.87
CA TRP A 69 -10.22 -6.86 2.32
C TRP A 69 -10.85 -8.12 2.91
N LYS A 70 -10.23 -9.27 2.64
CA LYS A 70 -10.62 -10.57 3.20
C LYS A 70 -9.41 -11.37 3.64
N ARG A 71 -9.57 -12.18 4.69
CA ARG A 71 -8.49 -12.96 5.30
C ARG A 71 -7.79 -13.93 4.32
N SER A 72 -8.51 -14.43 3.31
CA SER A 72 -7.90 -15.26 2.25
C SER A 72 -6.95 -14.51 1.33
N GLN A 73 -7.01 -13.18 1.29
CA GLN A 73 -6.09 -12.31 0.52
C GLN A 73 -5.02 -11.66 1.40
N ALA A 74 -5.04 -11.90 2.71
CA ALA A 74 -4.20 -11.19 3.66
C ALA A 74 -2.68 -11.30 3.37
N PHE A 75 -2.22 -12.43 2.81
CA PHE A 75 -0.83 -12.56 2.36
C PHE A 75 -0.48 -11.59 1.23
N PHE A 76 -1.36 -11.44 0.23
CA PHE A 76 -1.16 -10.52 -0.89
C PHE A 76 -1.30 -9.07 -0.44
N ILE A 77 -2.28 -8.76 0.41
CA ILE A 77 -2.45 -7.44 1.03
C ILE A 77 -1.17 -7.04 1.76
N LEU A 78 -0.67 -7.90 2.66
CA LEU A 78 0.53 -7.63 3.45
C LEU A 78 1.78 -7.50 2.58
N ALA A 79 1.90 -8.31 1.52
CA ALA A 79 2.97 -8.17 0.54
C ALA A 79 2.90 -6.85 -0.23
N ASN A 80 1.71 -6.42 -0.66
CA ASN A 80 1.53 -5.12 -1.31
C ASN A 80 1.85 -3.97 -0.35
N TRP A 81 1.46 -4.06 0.92
CA TRP A 81 1.84 -3.06 1.93
C TRP A 81 3.36 -2.99 2.14
N ARG A 82 4.07 -4.13 2.09
CA ARG A 82 5.54 -4.16 2.17
C ARG A 82 6.17 -3.52 0.93
N ARG A 83 5.68 -3.83 -0.27
CA ARG A 83 6.15 -3.25 -1.53
C ARG A 83 5.94 -1.73 -1.56
N GLU A 84 4.79 -1.27 -1.09
CA GLU A 84 4.43 0.14 -0.97
C GLU A 84 5.04 0.82 0.27
N LYS A 85 5.79 0.09 1.11
CA LYS A 85 6.39 0.59 2.35
C LYS A 85 5.36 1.30 3.26
N LEU A 86 4.19 0.69 3.41
CA LEU A 86 3.10 1.20 4.26
C LEU A 86 3.23 0.77 5.72
N ILE A 87 4.08 -0.23 5.98
CA ILE A 87 4.43 -0.69 7.32
C ILE A 87 5.95 -0.70 7.49
N THR A 88 6.42 -0.41 8.70
CA THR A 88 7.84 -0.46 9.04
C THR A 88 8.33 -1.91 9.20
N ASP A 89 9.65 -2.10 9.28
CA ASP A 89 10.22 -3.41 9.57
C ASP A 89 9.84 -3.89 10.98
N GLU A 90 9.71 -2.99 11.95
CA GLU A 90 9.24 -3.29 13.31
C GLU A 90 7.77 -3.71 13.33
N GLU A 91 6.91 -2.99 12.61
CA GLU A 91 5.49 -3.35 12.47
C GLU A 91 5.35 -4.71 11.75
N PHE A 92 6.21 -4.98 10.77
CA PHE A 92 6.26 -6.28 10.09
C PHE A 92 6.77 -7.40 11.01
N ALA A 93 7.73 -7.11 11.89
CA ALA A 93 8.26 -8.09 12.85
C ALA A 93 7.22 -8.59 13.86
N ALA A 94 6.12 -7.85 14.06
CA ALA A 94 5.00 -8.27 14.91
C ALA A 94 4.17 -9.44 14.32
N PHE A 95 4.32 -9.75 13.04
CA PHE A 95 3.68 -10.89 12.39
C PHE A 95 4.44 -12.20 12.68
N SER A 96 3.71 -13.32 12.70
CA SER A 96 4.30 -14.63 12.89
C SER A 96 5.41 -14.94 11.88
N ALA A 97 6.39 -15.76 12.28
CA ALA A 97 7.49 -16.15 11.40
C ALA A 97 6.98 -16.85 10.12
N GLU A 98 5.94 -17.68 10.22
CA GLU A 98 5.29 -18.31 9.07
C GLU A 98 4.77 -17.27 8.08
N THR A 99 4.07 -16.25 8.59
CA THR A 99 3.52 -15.18 7.74
C THR A 99 4.62 -14.40 7.04
N ARG A 100 5.67 -14.03 7.79
CA ARG A 100 6.79 -13.29 7.22
C ARG A 100 7.50 -14.07 6.12
N ILE A 101 7.72 -15.37 6.30
CA ILE A 101 8.33 -16.25 5.26
C ILE A 101 7.49 -16.27 3.99
N VAL A 102 6.17 -16.41 4.09
CA VAL A 102 5.29 -16.42 2.92
C VAL A 102 5.32 -15.07 2.21
N VAL A 103 5.24 -13.97 2.95
CA VAL A 103 5.27 -12.61 2.39
C VAL A 103 6.61 -12.32 1.71
N ASP A 104 7.74 -12.65 2.34
CA ASP A 104 9.06 -12.46 1.75
C ASP A 104 9.25 -13.32 0.48
N GLY A 105 8.60 -14.47 0.40
CA GLY A 105 8.51 -15.27 -0.83
C GLY A 105 7.77 -14.55 -1.94
N LEU A 106 6.61 -13.94 -1.63
CA LEU A 106 5.80 -13.18 -2.58
C LEU A 106 6.49 -11.89 -3.07
N LEU A 107 7.39 -11.31 -2.26
CA LEU A 107 8.16 -10.13 -2.65
C LEU A 107 9.29 -10.43 -3.66
N LYS A 108 9.71 -11.69 -3.77
CA LYS A 108 10.77 -12.15 -4.69
C LYS A 108 10.24 -12.62 -6.05
N MET A 109 8.92 -12.69 -6.19
CA MET A 109 8.22 -13.00 -7.45
C MET A 109 7.96 -11.73 -8.24
#